data_AF-A0A380EJK9-F1
#
_entry.id   AF-A0A380EJK9-F1
#
_cell.length_a   1.000
_cell.length_b   1.000
_cell.length_c   1.000
_cell.angle_alpha   90.00
_cell.angle_beta   90.00
_cell.angle_gamma   90.00
#
_symmetry.space_group_name_H-M   'P 1'
#
loop_
_entity.id
_entity.type
_entity.pdbx_description
1 polymer ?
#
loop_
_entity_poly.entity_id
_entity_poly.type
_entity_poly.pdbx_seq_one_letter_code
_entity_poly.pdbx_strand_id
1 'polypeptide(L)'
;MLQLYRLTNTDIVALEGEHKELEALIKQLRHILDNHDALLNVIKEELNEIKKKFKSERLSLIEAEIEEIKIDKEVMVPSEEVILSMTRHGYINVLLFVALMLAVLKILVKRW
;
A
#
# COMPACT_ATOMS: atom_id res chain seq x y z
N MET A 1 -27.01 20.10 50.63
CA MET A 1 -26.93 21.54 50.95
C MET A 1 -26.07 22.22 49.90
N LEU A 2 -26.61 23.19 49.16
CA LEU A 2 -25.82 24.03 48.26
C LEU A 2 -25.06 25.07 49.10
N GLN A 3 -23.77 25.25 48.83
CA GLN A 3 -22.89 26.16 49.57
C GLN A 3 -23.26 27.62 49.27
N LEU A 4 -23.21 28.50 50.29
CA LEU A 4 -23.66 29.89 50.21
C LEU A 4 -23.02 30.72 49.09
N TYR A 5 -21.84 30.31 48.59
CA TYR A 5 -21.18 31.00 47.48
C TYR A 5 -21.97 30.95 46.17
N ARG A 6 -22.83 29.94 45.96
CA ARG A 6 -23.66 29.80 44.75
C ARG A 6 -24.84 30.78 44.67
N LEU A 7 -25.01 31.63 45.68
CA LEU A 7 -26.03 32.69 45.69
C LEU A 7 -25.45 34.06 45.30
N THR A 8 -24.19 34.11 44.82
CA THR A 8 -23.67 35.35 44.22
C THR A 8 -24.41 35.63 42.91
N ASN A 9 -24.67 36.91 42.63
CA ASN A 9 -25.44 37.32 41.44
C ASN A 9 -24.83 36.79 40.12
N THR A 10 -23.49 36.62 40.09
CA THR A 10 -22.76 36.06 38.96
C THR A 10 -23.07 34.59 38.71
N ASP A 11 -23.24 33.79 39.77
CA ASP A 11 -23.55 32.36 39.63
C ASP A 11 -24.98 32.13 39.14
N ILE A 12 -25.94 32.99 39.52
CA ILE A 12 -27.31 32.92 39.03
C ILE A 12 -27.37 33.19 37.53
N VAL A 13 -26.68 34.24 37.05
CA VAL A 13 -26.62 34.56 35.62
C VAL A 13 -25.93 33.45 34.83
N ALA A 14 -24.86 32.85 35.37
CA ALA A 14 -24.20 31.71 34.75
C ALA A 14 -25.14 30.50 34.61
N LEU A 15 -25.90 30.17 35.67
CA LEU A 15 -26.87 29.07 35.65
C LEU A 15 -28.03 29.31 34.68
N GLU A 16 -28.53 30.54 34.58
CA GLU A 16 -29.55 30.90 33.58
C GLU A 16 -29.00 30.80 32.15
N GLY A 17 -27.73 31.15 31.95
CA GLY A 17 -27.02 30.99 30.67
C GLY A 17 -26.89 29.51 30.29
N GLU A 18 -26.33 28.70 31.18
CA GLU A 18 -26.19 27.25 30.99
C GLU A 18 -27.55 26.59 30.70
N HIS A 19 -28.61 26.99 31.41
CA HIS A 19 -29.95 26.46 31.18
C HIS A 19 -30.43 26.72 29.74
N LYS A 20 -30.23 27.94 29.23
CA LYS A 20 -30.61 28.29 27.85
C LYS A 20 -29.79 27.54 26.81
N GLU A 21 -28.49 27.36 27.05
CA GLU A 21 -27.62 26.59 26.17
C GLU A 21 -28.04 25.12 26.10
N LEU A 22 -28.33 24.52 27.26
CA LEU A 22 -28.80 23.14 27.34
C LEU A 22 -30.18 22.97 26.68
N GLU A 23 -31.09 23.92 26.88
CA GLU A 23 -32.41 23.88 26.24
C GLU A 23 -32.29 23.97 24.70
N ALA A 24 -31.42 24.85 24.20
CA ALA A 24 -31.12 24.94 22.78
C ALA A 24 -30.50 23.65 22.23
N LEU A 25 -29.57 23.04 22.97
CA LEU A 25 -28.94 21.79 22.57
C LEU A 25 -29.94 20.63 22.54
N ILE A 26 -30.82 20.52 23.55
CA ILE A 26 -31.89 19.52 23.58
C ILE A 26 -32.81 19.67 22.37
N LYS A 27 -33.19 20.91 22.02
CA LYS A 27 -34.03 21.18 20.86
C LYS A 27 -33.35 20.76 19.55
N GLN A 28 -32.07 21.08 19.40
CA GLN A 28 -31.28 20.68 18.23
C GLN A 28 -31.16 19.16 18.12
N LEU A 29 -30.81 18.48 19.21
CA LEU A 29 -30.66 17.02 19.23
C LEU A 29 -31.99 16.32 18.96
N ARG A 30 -33.10 16.81 19.52
CA ARG A 30 -34.45 16.31 19.22
C ARG A 30 -34.79 16.47 17.74
N HIS A 31 -34.50 17.63 17.15
CA HIS A 31 -34.72 17.85 15.73
C HIS A 31 -33.94 16.84 14.86
N ILE A 32 -32.70 16.52 15.23
CA ILE A 32 -31.88 15.52 14.53
C ILE A 32 -32.49 14.12 14.67
N LEU A 33 -33.00 13.77 15.85
CA LEU A 33 -33.61 12.45 16.10
C LEU A 33 -34.97 12.29 15.41
N ASP A 34 -35.79 13.35 15.38
CA ASP A 34 -37.15 13.30 14.83
C ASP A 34 -37.18 13.44 13.30
N ASN A 35 -36.13 14.02 12.69
CA ASN A 35 -36.04 14.25 11.24
C ASN A 35 -34.88 13.46 10.61
N HIS A 36 -35.25 12.49 9.78
CA HIS A 36 -34.29 11.64 9.06
C HIS A 36 -33.36 12.42 8.11
N ASP A 37 -33.85 13.47 7.45
CA ASP A 37 -33.02 14.28 6.55
C ASP A 37 -32.00 15.12 7.32
N ALA A 38 -32.39 15.61 8.51
CA ALA A 38 -31.47 16.33 9.39
C ALA A 38 -30.33 15.41 9.87
N LEU A 39 -30.65 14.17 10.24
CA LEU A 39 -29.65 13.15 10.58
C LEU A 39 -28.69 12.87 9.43
N LEU A 40 -29.21 12.69 8.21
CA LEU A 40 -28.36 12.46 7.03
C LEU A 40 -27.44 13.64 6.74
N ASN A 41 -27.88 14.88 6.99
CA ASN A 41 -27.04 16.06 6.81
C ASN A 41 -25.89 16.08 7.81
N VAL A 42 -26.14 15.77 9.08
CA VAL A 42 -25.09 15.66 10.10
C VAL A 42 -24.06 14.59 9.72
N ILE A 43 -24.52 13.41 9.27
CA ILE A 43 -23.62 12.34 8.83
C ILE A 43 -22.76 12.79 7.64
N LYS A 44 -23.34 13.49 6.67
CA LYS A 44 -22.60 14.02 5.51
C LYS A 44 -21.55 15.04 5.92
N GLU A 45 -21.89 15.92 6.87
CA GLU A 45 -20.97 16.92 7.41
C GLU A 45 -19.79 16.24 8.09
N GLU A 46 -20.05 15.31 9.02
CA GLU A 46 -19.02 14.56 9.75
C GLU A 46 -18.10 13.77 8.79
N LEU A 47 -18.67 13.07 7.80
CA LEU A 47 -17.89 12.34 6.80
C LEU A 47 -17.00 13.27 5.96
N ASN A 48 -17.49 14.47 5.64
CA ASN A 48 -16.72 15.45 4.89
C ASN A 48 -15.59 16.06 5.74
N GLU A 49 -15.82 16.28 7.04
CA GLU A 49 -14.78 16.69 7.97
C GLU A 49 -13.69 15.63 8.13
N ILE A 50 -14.07 14.35 8.29
CA ILE A 50 -13.12 13.23 8.33
C ILE A 50 -12.32 13.17 7.03
N LYS A 51 -12.99 13.27 5.87
CA LYS A 51 -12.32 13.29 4.56
C LYS A 51 -11.32 14.44 4.45
N LYS A 52 -11.64 15.63 4.97
CA LYS A 52 -10.73 16.79 4.96
C LYS A 52 -9.56 16.59 5.91
N LYS A 53 -9.82 16.10 7.12
CA LYS A 53 -8.81 15.91 8.18
C LYS A 53 -7.80 14.80 7.83
N PHE A 54 -8.27 13.73 7.19
CA PHE A 54 -7.47 12.55 6.84
C PHE A 54 -7.29 12.37 5.34
N LYS A 55 -7.34 13.47 4.57
CA LYS A 55 -7.12 13.41 3.12
C LYS A 55 -5.71 12.90 2.85
N SER A 56 -5.61 11.83 2.07
CA SER A 56 -4.36 11.36 1.49
C SER A 56 -4.49 11.38 -0.02
N GLU A 57 -3.42 11.79 -0.71
CA GLU A 57 -3.38 11.69 -2.16
C GLU A 57 -3.25 10.24 -2.60
N ARG A 58 -3.77 9.94 -3.79
CA ARG A 58 -3.65 8.60 -4.34
C ARG A 58 -2.19 8.35 -4.70
N LEU A 59 -1.64 7.25 -4.19
CA LEU A 59 -0.25 6.85 -4.45
C LEU A 59 -0.08 6.04 -5.74
N SER A 60 -1.14 5.38 -6.21
CA SER A 60 -1.12 4.57 -7.43
C SER A 60 -1.56 5.36 -8.66
N LEU A 61 -0.92 5.11 -9.79
CA LEU A 61 -1.41 5.54 -11.09
C LEU A 61 -2.44 4.53 -11.61
N ILE A 62 -3.54 5.00 -12.19
CA ILE A 62 -4.42 4.12 -12.97
C ILE A 62 -3.95 4.20 -14.42
N GLU A 63 -3.50 3.06 -14.94
CA GLU A 63 -3.19 2.89 -16.35
C GLU A 63 -4.31 2.05 -16.98
N ALA A 64 -4.82 2.49 -18.13
CA ALA A 64 -5.94 1.84 -18.82
C ALA A 64 -5.49 0.69 -19.72
N GLU A 65 -4.23 0.71 -20.15
CA GLU A 65 -3.63 -0.29 -21.01
C GLU A 65 -2.57 -1.03 -20.20
N ILE A 66 -2.61 -2.36 -20.28
CA ILE A 66 -1.58 -3.22 -19.70
C ILE A 66 -0.52 -3.34 -20.79
N GLU A 67 0.65 -2.72 -20.61
CA GLU A 67 1.81 -3.10 -21.38
C GLU A 67 2.14 -4.55 -21.00
N GLU A 68 1.72 -5.51 -21.82
CA GLU A 68 2.22 -6.88 -21.75
C GLU A 68 3.73 -6.79 -21.90
N ILE A 69 4.45 -6.87 -20.77
CA ILE A 69 5.87 -7.12 -20.78
C ILE A 69 6.03 -8.53 -21.36
N LYS A 70 6.13 -8.61 -22.69
CA LYS A 70 6.56 -9.79 -23.42
C LYS A 70 8.03 -10.00 -23.07
N ILE A 71 8.25 -10.58 -21.89
CA ILE A 71 9.53 -11.17 -21.57
C ILE A 71 9.62 -12.37 -22.50
N ASP A 72 10.26 -12.20 -23.65
CA ASP A 72 10.68 -13.28 -24.51
C ASP A 72 11.54 -14.22 -23.67
N LYS A 73 10.91 -15.27 -23.14
CA LYS A 73 11.53 -16.34 -22.34
C LYS A 73 12.63 -17.10 -23.09
N GLU A 74 12.88 -16.76 -24.35
CA GLU A 74 13.86 -17.41 -25.21
C GLU A 74 15.31 -17.00 -24.90
N VAL A 75 15.55 -15.88 -24.22
CA VAL A 75 16.91 -15.37 -23.94
C VAL A 75 17.33 -15.58 -22.48
N MET A 76 17.01 -16.74 -21.92
CA MET A 76 17.79 -17.27 -20.80
C MET A 76 18.51 -18.55 -21.25
N VAL A 77 19.24 -18.46 -22.36
CA VAL A 77 20.21 -19.49 -22.75
C VAL A 77 21.40 -19.35 -21.80
N PRO A 78 21.74 -20.36 -20.97
CA PRO A 78 22.97 -20.32 -20.20
C PRO A 78 24.15 -20.20 -21.17
N SER A 79 24.96 -19.16 -21.01
CA SER A 79 26.15 -18.93 -21.82
C SER A 79 27.25 -19.92 -21.42
N GLU A 80 27.20 -21.12 -22.01
CA GLU A 80 28.21 -22.16 -21.82
C GLU A 80 29.27 -22.09 -22.93
N GLU A 81 30.55 -22.01 -22.55
CA GLU A 81 31.66 -22.10 -23.51
C GLU A 81 31.85 -23.55 -23.95
N VAL A 82 31.37 -23.87 -25.16
CA VAL A 82 31.54 -25.18 -25.80
C VAL A 82 32.55 -25.12 -26.94
N ILE A 83 33.35 -26.18 -27.06
CA ILE A 83 34.28 -26.39 -28.16
C ILE A 83 33.63 -27.38 -29.14
N LEU A 84 33.51 -26.95 -30.39
CA LEU A 84 33.06 -27.80 -31.50
C LEU A 84 34.27 -28.43 -32.19
N SER A 85 34.39 -29.76 -32.08
CA SER A 85 35.44 -30.52 -32.76
C SER A 85 34.85 -31.33 -33.91
N MET A 86 35.42 -31.19 -35.10
CA MET A 86 35.03 -31.95 -36.29
C MET A 86 36.19 -32.86 -36.73
N THR A 87 35.93 -34.16 -36.76
CA THR A 87 36.92 -35.17 -37.18
C THR A 87 36.90 -35.30 -38.70
N ARG A 88 38.03 -35.65 -39.32
CA ARG A 88 38.13 -35.82 -40.80
C ARG A 88 37.11 -36.80 -41.41
N HIS A 89 36.55 -37.70 -40.60
CA HIS A 89 35.51 -38.67 -41.00
C HIS A 89 34.08 -38.13 -40.81
N GLY A 90 33.90 -36.83 -40.55
CA GLY A 90 32.58 -36.18 -40.44
C GLY A 90 31.92 -36.25 -39.06
N TYR A 91 32.61 -36.75 -38.03
CA TYR A 91 32.06 -36.76 -36.67
C TYR A 91 32.18 -35.38 -36.02
N ILE A 92 31.03 -34.83 -35.60
CA ILE A 92 30.91 -33.59 -34.84
C ILE A 92 30.72 -33.95 -33.37
N ASN A 93 31.65 -33.52 -32.51
CA ASN A 93 31.55 -33.68 -31.07
C ASN A 93 31.58 -32.31 -30.41
N VAL A 94 30.56 -32.02 -29.60
CA VAL A 94 30.48 -30.84 -28.74
C VAL A 94 31.07 -31.22 -27.39
N LEU A 95 32.08 -30.49 -26.93
CA LEU A 95 32.70 -30.70 -25.63
C LEU A 95 32.66 -29.39 -24.83
N LEU A 96 32.32 -29.48 -23.54
CA LEU A 96 32.49 -28.36 -22.61
C LEU A 96 33.98 -28.03 -22.48
N PHE A 97 34.33 -26.73 -22.47
CA PHE A 97 35.72 -26.28 -22.30
C PHE A 97 36.40 -26.91 -21.06
N VAL A 98 35.65 -27.00 -19.96
CA VAL A 98 36.10 -27.63 -18.70
C VAL A 98 36.47 -29.11 -18.87
N ALA A 99 35.72 -29.85 -19.70
CA ALA A 99 35.99 -31.26 -19.95
C ALA A 99 37.28 -31.46 -20.74
N LEU A 100 37.57 -30.59 -21.72
CA LEU A 100 38.83 -30.63 -22.47
C LEU A 100 40.03 -30.32 -21.56
N MET A 101 39.91 -29.28 -20.72
CA MET A 101 40.93 -28.92 -19.74
C MET A 101 41.27 -30.09 -18.81
N LEU A 102 40.26 -30.77 -18.28
CA LEU A 102 40.45 -31.95 -17.43
C LEU A 102 41.08 -33.13 -18.19
N ALA A 103 40.72 -33.33 -19.45
CA ALA A 103 41.31 -34.39 -20.28
C ALA A 103 42.80 -34.10 -20.55
N VAL A 104 43.15 -32.86 -20.88
CA VAL A 104 44.54 -32.42 -21.07
C VAL A 104 45.32 -32.56 -19.77
N LEU A 105 44.75 -32.12 -18.65
CA LEU A 105 45.39 -32.27 -17.33
C LEU A 105 45.59 -33.74 -16.97
N LYS A 106 44.59 -34.60 -17.20
CA LYS A 106 44.73 -36.06 -17.00
C LYS A 106 45.82 -36.66 -17.88
N ILE A 107 45.95 -36.22 -19.14
CA ILE A 107 47.02 -36.69 -20.04
C ILE A 107 48.38 -36.23 -19.54
N LEU A 108 48.50 -34.99 -19.04
CA LEU A 108 49.75 -34.45 -18.50
C LEU A 108 50.16 -35.13 -17.20
N VAL A 109 49.22 -35.31 -16.27
CA VAL A 109 49.45 -35.97 -14.97
C VAL A 109 49.76 -37.46 -15.16
N LYS A 110 49.16 -38.13 -16.15
CA LYS A 110 49.43 -39.54 -16.44
C LYS A 110 50.72 -39.77 -17.24
N ARG A 111 51.37 -38.69 -17.71
CA ARG A 111 52.65 -38.71 -18.42
C ARG A 111 53.86 -38.58 -17.48
N TRP A 112 53.63 -38.24 -16.21
CA TRP A 112 54.59 -38.26 -15.10
C TRP A 112 54.27 -39.42 -14.16
#